data_AF-A0AAD8UQP7-F1
#
_entry.id   AF-A0AAD8UQP7-F1
#
_cell.length_a   1.000
_cell.length_b   1.000
_cell.length_c   1.000
_cell.angle_alpha   90.00
_cell.angle_beta   90.00
_cell.angle_gamma   90.00
#
_symmetry.space_group_name_H-M   'P 1'
#
loop_
_entity.id
_entity.type
_entity.pdbx_description
1 polymer ?
#
loop_
_entity_poly.entity_id
_entity_poly.type
_entity_poly.pdbx_seq_one_letter_code
_entity_poly.pdbx_strand_id
1 'polypeptide(L)'
;MAAVDLGRYRRIVQMFWDPQPTNDHQSDLPVWCLGRSYKLNTKALKDKDTENRSQTPPSTESTETKPKTSHVLATASASAKAPETPPDSVSSSFSSSLAYDEDYLEQDGGWPSAFLDDFESKFWMTYRSEFQAIAKSTDPRASSALSFSMRIKSQLVDQNGFSSDSGWGCMIRSGQSLLANAMAVINLGRGWRRGDKIEEERKLISLFADDPRAPYSIHQFVQHGAVACGKYPGEWFGPSATARCIQALANAQEHQPLRVYSTGDGPDVYEENFMKIAKPEGSQFHPTLVLVGTRLGIDKITPVYWEALIAALQMPQSVGIAGGRPSSSHYFIGTQGSHLFYLDPHHTRPALPFHTDPSRYSEADVDTTHTRRLRWLHVRELDPSMLIGFLIQDEDDWIEWRRNVKHVQGKAVIHVADYDPVSRGGGGERDSAIDEVETISDDDGDTILDA
;
A
#
# COMPACT_ATOMS: atom_id res chain seq x y z
N MET A 1 23.84 10.92 37.63
CA MET A 1 23.93 10.05 36.44
C MET A 1 23.10 10.67 35.34
N ALA A 2 23.66 10.85 34.13
CA ALA A 2 22.87 11.33 33.00
C ALA A 2 21.90 10.23 32.54
N ALA A 3 20.62 10.58 32.33
CA ALA A 3 19.66 9.67 31.74
C ALA A 3 20.04 9.44 30.27
N VAL A 4 20.55 8.24 29.98
CA VAL A 4 20.85 7.83 28.60
C VAL A 4 19.54 7.70 27.83
N ASP A 5 19.39 8.45 26.74
CA ASP A 5 18.21 8.42 25.87
C ASP A 5 18.12 7.07 25.12
N LEU A 6 17.55 6.08 25.81
CA LEU A 6 17.28 4.73 25.29
C LEU A 6 16.41 4.75 24.02
N GLY A 7 15.61 5.80 23.80
CA GLY A 7 14.81 5.95 22.57
C GLY A 7 15.68 6.15 21.34
N ARG A 8 16.74 6.97 21.45
CA ARG A 8 17.72 7.18 20.37
C ARG A 8 18.53 5.91 20.09
N TYR A 9 18.95 5.18 21.12
CA TYR A 9 19.63 3.89 20.95
C TYR A 9 18.72 2.82 20.31
N ARG A 10 17.47 2.70 20.74
CA ARG A 10 16.51 1.75 20.14
C ARG A 10 16.28 2.03 18.65
N ARG A 11 16.17 3.31 18.26
CA ARG A 11 16.03 3.72 16.86
C ARG A 11 17.30 3.42 16.03
N ILE A 12 18.49 3.58 16.60
CA ILE A 12 19.76 3.19 15.94
C ILE A 12 19.84 1.67 15.78
N VAL A 13 19.50 0.90 16.80
CA VAL A 13 19.47 -0.57 16.73
C VAL A 13 18.45 -1.06 15.69
N GLN A 14 17.25 -0.47 15.64
CA GLN A 14 16.26 -0.76 14.58
C GLN A 14 16.78 -0.40 13.17
N MET A 15 17.60 0.64 13.03
CA MET A 15 18.21 1.02 11.75
C MET A 15 19.23 -0.01 11.23
N PHE A 16 19.85 -0.79 12.13
CA PHE A 16 20.75 -1.90 11.79
C PHE A 16 20.09 -3.29 11.85
N TRP A 17 18.95 -3.42 12.54
CA TRP A 17 18.23 -4.67 12.75
C TRP A 17 16.71 -4.41 12.76
N ASP A 18 16.12 -4.40 11.56
CA ASP A 18 14.67 -4.40 11.33
C ASP A 18 14.25 -5.80 10.84
N PRO A 19 13.97 -6.76 11.74
CA PRO A 19 13.58 -8.11 11.38
C PRO A 19 12.21 -8.10 10.71
N GLN A 20 11.98 -9.02 9.77
CA GLN A 20 10.67 -9.16 9.16
C GLN A 20 9.63 -9.60 10.21
N PRO A 21 8.38 -9.12 10.10
CA PRO A 21 7.30 -9.57 10.96
C PRO A 21 6.98 -11.04 10.68
N THR A 22 6.76 -11.81 11.75
CA THR A 22 6.24 -13.18 11.68
C THR A 22 4.77 -13.19 12.08
N ASN A 23 3.98 -14.07 11.48
CA ASN A 23 2.57 -14.21 11.79
C ASN A 23 2.36 -15.00 13.10
N ASP A 24 1.49 -14.54 13.99
CA ASP A 24 1.08 -15.33 15.15
C ASP A 24 -0.06 -16.27 14.76
N HIS A 25 0.30 -17.51 14.44
CA HIS A 25 -0.62 -18.60 14.10
C HIS A 25 -1.69 -18.88 15.17
N GLN A 26 -1.44 -18.54 16.44
CA GLN A 26 -2.41 -18.78 17.53
C GLN A 26 -3.53 -17.74 17.56
N SER A 27 -3.31 -16.57 16.94
CA SER A 27 -4.26 -15.45 16.96
C SER A 27 -5.42 -15.58 15.95
N ASP A 28 -5.25 -16.38 14.89
CA ASP A 28 -6.14 -16.50 13.70
C ASP A 28 -6.65 -15.14 13.16
N LEU A 29 -5.87 -14.06 13.35
CA LEU A 29 -6.25 -12.73 12.90
C LEU A 29 -6.08 -12.62 11.38
N PRO A 30 -7.13 -12.25 10.64
CA PRO A 30 -7.02 -12.04 9.20
C PRO A 30 -6.03 -10.92 8.91
N VAL A 31 -5.10 -11.19 7.99
CA VAL A 31 -4.23 -10.17 7.41
C VAL A 31 -4.90 -9.59 6.18
N TRP A 32 -4.80 -8.27 6.00
CA TRP A 32 -5.42 -7.54 4.91
C TRP A 32 -4.37 -6.89 4.03
N CYS A 33 -4.61 -6.87 2.72
CA CYS A 33 -3.90 -6.04 1.75
C CYS A 33 -4.93 -5.35 0.85
N LEU A 34 -4.93 -4.02 0.78
CA LEU A 34 -5.80 -3.19 -0.06
C LEU A 34 -7.20 -3.80 -0.29
N GLY A 35 -8.03 -3.81 0.75
CA GLY A 35 -9.40 -4.32 0.72
C GLY A 35 -9.59 -5.85 0.69
N ARG A 36 -8.53 -6.65 0.54
CA ARG A 36 -8.60 -8.12 0.53
C ARG A 36 -8.14 -8.72 1.84
N SER A 37 -8.93 -9.65 2.36
CA SER A 37 -8.64 -10.41 3.58
C SER A 37 -8.06 -11.80 3.25
N TYR A 38 -7.05 -12.21 4.01
CA TYR A 38 -6.40 -13.50 3.93
C TYR A 38 -6.35 -14.14 5.32
N LYS A 39 -6.60 -15.45 5.39
CA LYS A 39 -6.53 -16.25 6.61
C LYS A 39 -5.66 -17.48 6.39
N LEU A 40 -5.07 -17.99 7.46
CA LEU A 40 -4.43 -19.30 7.44
C LEU A 40 -5.51 -20.39 7.33
N ASN A 41 -5.40 -21.27 6.34
CA ASN A 41 -6.38 -22.34 6.15
C ASN A 41 -6.14 -23.52 7.10
N THR A 42 -6.35 -23.31 8.39
CA THR A 42 -6.16 -24.31 9.46
C THR A 42 -7.10 -25.52 9.34
N LYS A 43 -8.15 -25.46 8.50
CA LYS A 43 -9.04 -26.61 8.24
C LYS A 43 -8.38 -27.69 7.38
N ALA A 44 -7.59 -27.31 6.37
CA ALA A 44 -6.89 -28.26 5.51
C ALA A 44 -5.88 -29.14 6.26
N LEU A 45 -5.39 -28.68 7.41
CA LEU A 45 -4.52 -29.43 8.31
C LEU A 45 -5.32 -30.42 9.19
N LYS A 46 -6.48 -30.02 9.70
CA LYS A 46 -7.30 -30.86 10.60
C LYS A 46 -8.01 -32.03 9.92
N ASP A 47 -8.42 -31.89 8.66
CA ASP A 47 -9.05 -33.00 7.94
C ASP A 47 -8.05 -34.14 7.67
N LYS A 48 -6.78 -33.82 7.37
CA LYS A 48 -5.68 -34.82 7.24
C LYS A 48 -5.41 -35.59 8.55
N ASP A 49 -5.44 -34.93 9.71
CA ASP A 49 -5.25 -35.58 11.01
C ASP A 49 -6.41 -36.52 11.40
N THR A 50 -7.62 -36.24 10.90
CA THR A 50 -8.83 -36.97 11.28
C THR A 50 -9.01 -38.26 10.46
N GLU A 51 -8.58 -38.28 9.20
CA GLU A 51 -8.62 -39.50 8.37
C GLU A 51 -7.63 -40.59 8.84
N ASN A 52 -6.53 -40.22 9.50
CA ASN A 52 -5.43 -41.14 9.81
C ASN A 52 -5.63 -41.98 11.09
N ARG A 53 -6.82 -41.95 11.73
CA ARG A 53 -7.11 -42.67 12.99
C ARG A 53 -8.19 -43.78 12.89
N SER A 54 -8.63 -44.13 11.68
CA SER A 54 -9.76 -45.06 11.48
C SER A 54 -9.46 -46.24 10.54
N GLN A 55 -8.41 -47.04 10.83
CA GLN A 55 -8.18 -48.30 10.12
C GLN A 55 -8.79 -49.49 10.87
N THR A 56 -9.92 -49.99 10.35
CA THR A 56 -10.48 -51.32 10.66
C THR A 56 -10.45 -52.13 9.35
N PRO A 57 -10.00 -53.40 9.32
CA PRO A 57 -9.71 -54.08 8.06
C PRO A 57 -10.98 -54.52 7.30
N PRO A 58 -10.98 -54.48 5.95
CA PRO A 58 -12.16 -54.82 5.14
C PRO A 58 -12.34 -56.35 4.99
N SER A 59 -13.60 -56.79 5.05
CA SER A 59 -14.02 -58.16 4.73
C SER A 59 -14.30 -58.31 3.24
N THR A 60 -14.03 -59.50 2.69
CA THR A 60 -14.16 -59.80 1.26
C THR A 60 -15.63 -60.04 0.86
N GLU A 61 -16.14 -59.30 -0.13
CA GLU A 61 -17.37 -59.68 -0.85
C GLU A 61 -17.06 -60.55 -2.07
N SER A 62 -17.96 -61.49 -2.36
CA SER A 62 -17.84 -62.45 -3.45
C SER A 62 -19.06 -62.39 -4.35
N THR A 63 -18.85 -62.24 -5.65
CA THR A 63 -19.93 -62.27 -6.64
C THR A 63 -19.76 -63.50 -7.53
N GLU A 64 -20.74 -64.40 -7.49
CA GLU A 64 -20.77 -65.56 -8.38
C GLU A 64 -21.22 -65.16 -9.79
N THR A 65 -20.50 -65.61 -10.81
CA THR A 65 -21.13 -66.39 -11.91
C THR A 65 -20.11 -67.13 -12.79
N LYS A 66 -20.50 -68.34 -13.18
CA LYS A 66 -19.90 -69.25 -14.18
C LYS A 66 -21.06 -69.69 -15.11
N PRO A 67 -20.88 -70.39 -16.25
CA PRO A 67 -19.74 -71.28 -16.59
C PRO A 67 -19.23 -71.30 -18.07
N LYS A 68 -18.03 -71.91 -18.25
CA LYS A 68 -17.56 -72.81 -19.36
C LYS A 68 -17.83 -72.37 -20.83
N THR A 69 -16.86 -72.30 -21.75
CA THR A 69 -15.93 -73.34 -22.30
C THR A 69 -14.90 -72.66 -23.25
N SER A 70 -13.77 -73.22 -23.74
CA SER A 70 -12.92 -74.41 -23.43
C SER A 70 -11.73 -74.46 -24.42
N HIS A 71 -10.67 -75.25 -24.14
CA HIS A 71 -9.61 -75.69 -25.08
C HIS A 71 -8.63 -74.61 -25.64
N VAL A 72 -7.38 -74.89 -26.05
CA VAL A 72 -6.32 -75.86 -25.62
C VAL A 72 -4.99 -75.51 -26.35
N LEU A 73 -3.82 -75.80 -25.74
CA LEU A 73 -2.43 -75.73 -26.31
C LEU A 73 -1.94 -74.34 -26.82
N ALA A 74 -0.72 -73.81 -26.66
CA ALA A 74 0.63 -74.21 -26.20
C ALA A 74 1.71 -74.09 -27.31
N THR A 75 2.64 -73.13 -27.15
CA THR A 75 4.04 -73.05 -27.68
C THR A 75 4.65 -71.78 -27.08
N ALA A 76 5.76 -71.69 -26.31
CA ALA A 76 6.98 -72.48 -26.08
C ALA A 76 8.21 -72.08 -26.94
N SER A 77 9.01 -71.11 -26.45
CA SER A 77 10.49 -70.95 -26.58
C SER A 77 10.89 -69.57 -26.00
N ALA A 78 11.67 -69.42 -24.92
CA ALA A 78 13.12 -69.66 -24.75
C ALA A 78 14.00 -68.73 -25.65
N SER A 79 15.08 -68.06 -25.23
CA SER A 79 15.98 -68.24 -24.05
C SER A 79 16.69 -66.90 -23.71
N ALA A 80 16.66 -66.39 -22.47
CA ALA A 80 17.72 -66.48 -21.44
C ALA A 80 18.98 -65.58 -21.58
N LYS A 81 19.22 -64.69 -20.61
CA LYS A 81 20.31 -64.80 -19.60
C LYS A 81 20.35 -63.58 -18.63
N ALA A 82 20.38 -63.89 -17.33
CA ALA A 82 20.91 -63.04 -16.23
C ALA A 82 22.26 -63.70 -15.78
N PRO A 83 22.92 -63.38 -14.62
CA PRO A 83 22.48 -62.76 -13.36
C PRO A 83 23.30 -61.45 -13.07
N GLU A 84 23.50 -60.85 -11.88
CA GLU A 84 23.38 -61.22 -10.45
C GLU A 84 22.88 -60.05 -9.54
N THR A 85 22.51 -60.41 -8.31
CA THR A 85 22.28 -59.59 -7.08
C THR A 85 23.04 -60.31 -5.93
N PRO A 86 23.03 -59.96 -4.61
CA PRO A 86 22.20 -59.04 -3.79
C PRO A 86 23.07 -58.26 -2.74
N PRO A 87 22.63 -57.82 -1.51
CA PRO A 87 21.29 -57.78 -0.92
C PRO A 87 20.83 -56.47 -0.21
N ASP A 88 19.51 -56.30 -0.25
CA ASP A 88 18.57 -55.93 0.82
C ASP A 88 19.03 -55.15 2.06
N SER A 89 18.32 -54.05 2.31
CA SER A 89 17.88 -53.69 3.66
C SER A 89 16.44 -53.19 3.61
N VAL A 90 15.58 -53.79 4.43
CA VAL A 90 14.13 -53.59 4.41
C VAL A 90 13.69 -52.54 5.43
N SER A 91 12.62 -51.82 5.06
CA SER A 91 11.62 -51.22 5.97
C SER A 91 12.06 -50.10 6.93
N SER A 92 11.64 -48.87 6.61
CA SER A 92 10.73 -48.12 7.48
C SER A 92 10.05 -46.92 6.77
N SER A 93 8.99 -47.18 6.02
CA SER A 93 8.11 -46.11 5.52
C SER A 93 7.21 -45.59 6.65
N PHE A 94 7.64 -44.55 7.36
CA PHE A 94 6.80 -43.79 8.29
C PHE A 94 6.98 -42.29 8.10
N SER A 95 5.85 -41.60 7.85
CA SER A 95 5.63 -40.16 7.94
C SER A 95 6.70 -39.21 7.36
N SER A 96 6.66 -39.00 6.05
CA SER A 96 7.39 -37.92 5.35
C SER A 96 6.44 -36.93 4.66
N SER A 97 5.26 -36.69 5.24
CA SER A 97 4.21 -35.81 4.69
C SER A 97 3.82 -34.64 5.59
N LEU A 98 4.44 -34.51 6.77
CA LEU A 98 4.33 -33.34 7.65
C LEU A 98 5.53 -32.40 7.51
N ALA A 99 6.75 -32.96 7.37
CA ALA A 99 7.98 -32.18 7.23
C ALA A 99 7.97 -31.21 6.03
N TYR A 100 7.30 -31.58 4.92
CA TYR A 100 7.20 -30.69 3.76
C TYR A 100 6.28 -29.47 3.99
N ASP A 101 5.23 -29.56 4.82
CA ASP A 101 4.34 -28.43 5.08
C ASP A 101 4.90 -27.49 6.20
N GLU A 102 5.71 -28.01 7.14
CA GLU A 102 6.42 -27.17 8.14
C GLU A 102 7.54 -26.33 7.50
N ASP A 103 8.39 -26.91 6.63
CA ASP A 103 9.51 -26.22 5.98
C ASP A 103 9.07 -24.99 5.15
N TYR A 104 7.89 -25.04 4.51
CA TYR A 104 7.34 -23.88 3.78
C TYR A 104 6.82 -22.77 4.70
N LEU A 105 6.24 -23.12 5.86
CA LEU A 105 5.73 -22.15 6.82
C LEU A 105 6.86 -21.38 7.53
N GLU A 106 8.01 -22.03 7.76
CA GLU A 106 9.19 -21.36 8.35
C GLU A 106 9.83 -20.34 7.39
N GLN A 107 9.89 -20.61 6.08
CA GLN A 107 10.49 -19.68 5.10
C GLN A 107 9.67 -18.40 4.90
N ASP A 108 8.34 -18.53 4.81
CA ASP A 108 7.42 -17.41 4.58
C ASP A 108 6.97 -16.72 5.89
N GLY A 109 7.66 -16.98 7.01
CA GLY A 109 7.43 -16.32 8.30
C GLY A 109 6.03 -16.55 8.89
N GLY A 110 5.38 -17.64 8.49
CA GLY A 110 4.02 -18.00 8.91
C GLY A 110 2.88 -17.27 8.18
N TRP A 111 3.16 -16.47 7.16
CA TRP A 111 2.12 -15.72 6.43
C TRP A 111 1.41 -16.58 5.37
N PRO A 112 0.13 -16.31 5.04
CA PRO A 112 -0.52 -16.98 3.90
C PRO A 112 0.16 -16.60 2.57
N SER A 113 0.60 -17.57 1.75
CA SER A 113 1.24 -17.30 0.45
C SER A 113 0.45 -16.28 -0.38
N ALA A 114 -0.88 -16.47 -0.52
CA ALA A 114 -1.73 -15.59 -1.30
C ALA A 114 -1.76 -14.11 -0.83
N PHE A 115 -1.42 -13.85 0.44
CA PHE A 115 -1.16 -12.49 0.96
C PHE A 115 0.22 -11.99 0.56
N LEU A 116 1.27 -12.80 0.70
CA LEU A 116 2.64 -12.44 0.29
C LEU A 116 2.71 -12.14 -1.21
N ASP A 117 2.08 -12.98 -2.02
CA ASP A 117 1.99 -12.81 -3.48
C ASP A 117 1.23 -11.51 -3.82
N ASP A 118 0.17 -11.18 -3.07
CA ASP A 118 -0.55 -9.90 -3.24
C ASP A 118 0.33 -8.71 -2.84
N PHE A 119 1.02 -8.79 -1.70
CA PHE A 119 1.90 -7.76 -1.18
C PHE A 119 3.05 -7.47 -2.17
N GLU A 120 3.74 -8.51 -2.63
CA GLU A 120 4.84 -8.43 -3.60
C GLU A 120 4.41 -7.80 -4.93
N SER A 121 3.19 -8.11 -5.37
CA SER A 121 2.61 -7.55 -6.60
C SER A 121 2.30 -6.06 -6.48
N LYS A 122 2.46 -5.39 -5.33
CA LYS A 122 2.21 -3.94 -5.22
C LYS A 122 3.40 -3.14 -5.73
N PHE A 123 3.11 -2.13 -6.54
CA PHE A 123 4.13 -1.23 -7.09
C PHE A 123 4.78 -0.42 -5.96
N TRP A 124 6.10 -0.55 -5.84
CA TRP A 124 6.95 0.06 -4.84
C TRP A 124 7.92 1.03 -5.50
N MET A 125 7.62 2.32 -5.42
CA MET A 125 8.53 3.36 -5.89
C MET A 125 9.48 3.75 -4.77
N THR A 126 10.78 3.73 -5.05
CA THR A 126 11.85 4.04 -4.10
C THR A 126 12.62 5.29 -4.51
N TYR A 127 13.51 5.76 -3.64
CA TYR A 127 14.56 6.70 -4.02
C TYR A 127 15.36 6.17 -5.21
N ARG A 128 15.75 7.09 -6.09
CA ARG A 128 16.54 6.81 -7.29
C ARG A 128 17.75 7.75 -7.36
N SER A 129 18.75 7.34 -8.13
CA SER A 129 19.95 8.10 -8.45
C SER A 129 20.34 7.90 -9.91
N GLU A 130 21.18 8.79 -10.43
CA GLU A 130 21.69 8.74 -11.82
C GLU A 130 20.64 9.05 -12.90
N PHE A 131 19.48 9.61 -12.50
CA PHE A 131 18.51 10.15 -13.43
C PHE A 131 18.94 11.52 -13.98
N GLN A 132 18.33 11.94 -15.11
CA GLN A 132 18.59 13.24 -15.73
C GLN A 132 18.43 14.38 -14.70
N ALA A 133 19.44 15.21 -14.52
CA ALA A 133 19.47 16.19 -13.43
C ALA A 133 18.28 17.16 -13.47
N ILE A 134 17.55 17.26 -12.35
CA ILE A 134 16.53 18.28 -12.13
C ILE A 134 17.24 19.58 -11.75
N ALA A 135 17.05 20.64 -12.52
CA ALA A 135 17.69 21.93 -12.27
C ALA A 135 17.33 22.49 -10.88
N LYS A 136 18.29 23.12 -10.19
CA LYS A 136 18.04 23.85 -8.95
C LYS A 136 17.21 25.10 -9.25
N SER A 137 16.24 25.45 -8.39
CA SER A 137 15.46 26.68 -8.53
C SER A 137 16.34 27.92 -8.33
N THR A 138 16.13 28.95 -9.14
CA THR A 138 16.78 30.27 -9.01
C THR A 138 16.07 31.19 -8.02
N ASP A 139 14.93 30.79 -7.46
CA ASP A 139 14.23 31.57 -6.42
C ASP A 139 15.04 31.53 -5.11
N PRO A 140 15.39 32.68 -4.50
CA PRO A 140 16.13 32.72 -3.23
C PRO A 140 15.51 31.87 -2.11
N ARG A 141 14.18 31.74 -2.08
CA ARG A 141 13.42 30.96 -1.09
C ARG A 141 13.66 29.46 -1.20
N ALA A 142 14.08 28.95 -2.35
CA ALA A 142 14.40 27.54 -2.51
C ALA A 142 15.58 27.12 -1.61
N SER A 143 16.61 27.97 -1.49
CA SER A 143 17.81 27.68 -0.69
C SER A 143 17.53 27.53 0.81
N SER A 144 16.57 28.30 1.34
CA SER A 144 16.19 28.29 2.75
C SER A 144 15.18 27.18 3.08
N ALA A 145 14.33 26.79 2.13
CA ALA A 145 13.37 25.69 2.26
C ALA A 145 14.03 24.30 2.36
N LEU A 146 15.24 24.13 1.84
CA LEU A 146 16.01 22.88 1.97
C LEU A 146 16.26 22.52 3.45
N SER A 147 16.16 21.22 3.77
CA SER A 147 16.58 20.68 5.06
C SER A 147 18.09 20.88 5.27
N PHE A 148 18.56 20.89 6.53
CA PHE A 148 19.98 21.12 6.83
C PHE A 148 20.91 20.10 6.16
N SER A 149 20.54 18.82 6.20
CA SER A 149 21.25 17.74 5.50
C SER A 149 21.23 17.93 3.98
N MET A 150 20.11 18.36 3.41
CA MET A 150 20.01 18.59 1.97
C MET A 150 20.78 19.84 1.51
N ARG A 151 20.90 20.89 2.34
CA ARG A 151 21.78 22.04 2.08
C ARG A 151 23.24 21.62 1.98
N ILE A 152 23.73 20.85 2.95
CA ILE A 152 25.11 20.32 2.93
C ILE A 152 25.32 19.44 1.69
N LYS A 153 24.40 18.50 1.42
CA LYS A 153 24.49 17.63 0.23
C LYS A 153 24.47 18.43 -1.07
N SER A 154 23.63 19.46 -1.19
CA SER A 154 23.51 20.33 -2.37
C SER A 154 24.72 21.25 -2.62
N GLN A 155 25.54 21.49 -1.59
CA GLN A 155 26.83 22.21 -1.68
C GLN A 155 28.00 21.30 -2.08
N LEU A 156 27.92 20.01 -1.73
CA LEU A 156 28.96 19.01 -2.03
C LEU A 156 28.74 18.26 -3.34
N VAL A 157 27.48 18.15 -3.79
CA VAL A 157 27.08 17.50 -5.05
C VAL A 157 26.85 18.56 -6.13
N ASP A 158 27.27 18.22 -7.35
CA ASP A 158 27.29 18.99 -8.60
C ASP A 158 26.42 20.27 -8.66
N GLN A 159 27.00 21.35 -9.16
CA GLN A 159 26.33 22.67 -9.20
C GLN A 159 25.09 22.65 -10.11
N ASN A 160 25.05 21.74 -11.09
CA ASN A 160 24.07 21.74 -12.18
C ASN A 160 22.65 21.24 -11.83
N GLY A 161 22.43 20.54 -10.71
CA GLY A 161 21.09 20.05 -10.36
C GLY A 161 21.04 18.97 -9.28
N PHE A 162 19.91 18.27 -9.23
CA PHE A 162 19.71 17.04 -8.45
C PHE A 162 19.54 15.85 -9.40
N SER A 163 20.49 14.92 -9.39
CA SER A 163 20.42 13.62 -10.10
C SER A 163 20.00 12.46 -9.18
N SER A 164 19.50 12.77 -7.98
CA SER A 164 18.98 11.79 -7.03
C SER A 164 17.98 12.44 -6.07
N ASP A 165 16.87 11.75 -5.80
CA ASP A 165 15.83 12.20 -4.87
C ASP A 165 16.06 11.74 -3.42
N SER A 166 17.13 10.99 -3.16
CA SER A 166 17.50 10.47 -1.85
C SER A 166 17.69 11.57 -0.82
N GLY A 167 16.81 11.58 0.19
CA GLY A 167 16.79 12.51 1.30
C GLY A 167 15.70 13.60 1.23
N TRP A 168 14.94 13.66 0.13
CA TRP A 168 13.86 14.66 -0.03
C TRP A 168 12.61 14.12 -0.75
N GLY A 169 12.76 13.21 -1.72
CA GLY A 169 11.67 12.71 -2.56
C GLY A 169 10.69 11.70 -1.93
N CYS A 170 10.86 11.29 -0.65
CA CYS A 170 10.13 10.15 -0.08
C CYS A 170 8.61 10.25 -0.21
N MET A 171 8.02 11.43 0.04
CA MET A 171 6.57 11.62 -0.10
C MET A 171 6.10 11.54 -1.56
N ILE A 172 6.93 12.01 -2.51
CA ILE A 172 6.65 11.84 -3.95
C ILE A 172 6.65 10.36 -4.30
N ARG A 173 7.63 9.58 -3.82
CA ARG A 173 7.71 8.14 -4.06
C ARG A 173 6.54 7.36 -3.42
N SER A 174 6.12 7.72 -2.20
CA SER A 174 4.90 7.17 -1.59
C SER A 174 3.64 7.52 -2.41
N GLY A 175 3.56 8.75 -2.93
CA GLY A 175 2.46 9.20 -3.80
C GLY A 175 2.44 8.53 -5.18
N GLN A 176 3.60 8.34 -5.81
CA GLN A 176 3.75 7.55 -7.03
C GLN A 176 3.35 6.09 -6.81
N SER A 177 3.71 5.49 -5.67
CA SER A 177 3.30 4.13 -5.31
C SER A 177 1.77 4.03 -5.18
N LEU A 178 1.13 4.98 -4.48
CA LEU A 178 -0.33 5.06 -4.37
C LEU A 178 -1.01 5.19 -5.74
N LEU A 179 -0.53 6.11 -6.60
CA LEU A 179 -1.06 6.31 -7.95
C LEU A 179 -0.86 5.07 -8.84
N ALA A 180 0.33 4.46 -8.82
CA ALA A 180 0.66 3.27 -9.60
C ALA A 180 -0.25 2.09 -9.22
N ASN A 181 -0.53 1.88 -7.93
CA ASN A 181 -1.42 0.82 -7.48
C ASN A 181 -2.90 1.11 -7.79
N ALA A 182 -3.34 2.38 -7.80
CA ALA A 182 -4.67 2.74 -8.30
C ALA A 182 -4.80 2.44 -9.81
N MET A 183 -3.79 2.78 -10.60
CA MET A 183 -3.73 2.43 -12.03
C MET A 183 -3.65 0.91 -12.26
N ALA A 184 -2.99 0.17 -11.37
CA ALA A 184 -2.90 -1.28 -11.44
C ALA A 184 -4.28 -1.95 -11.29
N VAL A 185 -5.14 -1.43 -10.39
CA VAL A 185 -6.50 -1.94 -10.24
C VAL A 185 -7.31 -1.76 -11.53
N ILE A 186 -7.15 -0.64 -12.25
CA ILE A 186 -7.87 -0.41 -13.52
C ILE A 186 -7.28 -1.24 -14.67
N ASN A 187 -5.96 -1.20 -14.85
CA ASN A 187 -5.29 -1.75 -16.04
C ASN A 187 -5.05 -3.26 -15.95
N LEU A 188 -4.74 -3.75 -14.75
CA LEU A 188 -4.37 -5.15 -14.48
C LEU A 188 -5.52 -5.89 -13.80
N GLY A 189 -6.33 -5.19 -12.99
CA GLY A 189 -7.41 -5.73 -12.18
C GLY A 189 -6.93 -6.00 -10.75
N ARG A 190 -7.74 -5.72 -9.72
CA ARG A 190 -7.39 -6.04 -8.30
C ARG A 190 -7.02 -7.52 -8.09
N GLY A 191 -7.49 -8.40 -8.98
CA GLY A 191 -7.16 -9.83 -9.07
C GLY A 191 -5.68 -10.15 -9.28
N TRP A 192 -5.01 -9.35 -10.11
CA TRP A 192 -3.68 -9.58 -10.69
C TRP A 192 -2.58 -9.91 -9.68
N ARG A 193 -1.62 -10.73 -10.11
CA ARG A 193 -0.34 -10.99 -9.46
C ARG A 193 0.83 -10.79 -10.43
N ARG A 194 1.98 -10.48 -9.86
CA ARG A 194 3.24 -10.30 -10.59
C ARG A 194 3.50 -11.51 -11.49
N GLY A 195 3.84 -11.26 -12.76
CA GLY A 195 4.04 -12.30 -13.77
C GLY A 195 2.81 -12.65 -14.64
N ASP A 196 1.58 -12.32 -14.22
CA ASP A 196 0.36 -12.66 -15.00
C ASP A 196 0.22 -11.86 -16.30
N LYS A 197 0.60 -10.58 -16.27
CA LYS A 197 0.34 -9.55 -17.31
C LYS A 197 1.57 -8.69 -17.57
N ILE A 198 2.64 -9.34 -18.03
CA ILE A 198 3.99 -8.76 -18.08
C ILE A 198 4.04 -7.48 -18.94
N GLU A 199 3.37 -7.44 -20.09
CA GLU A 199 3.47 -6.26 -20.97
C GLU A 199 2.62 -5.08 -20.46
N GLU A 200 1.47 -5.33 -19.83
CA GLU A 200 0.68 -4.28 -19.18
C GLU A 200 1.34 -3.77 -17.88
N GLU A 201 2.02 -4.64 -17.13
CA GLU A 201 2.88 -4.28 -15.99
C GLU A 201 4.02 -3.35 -16.44
N ARG A 202 4.79 -3.74 -17.46
CA ARG A 202 5.85 -2.91 -18.06
C ARG A 202 5.32 -1.57 -18.59
N LYS A 203 4.16 -1.58 -19.25
CA LYS A 203 3.50 -0.36 -19.75
C LYS A 203 3.06 0.57 -18.61
N LEU A 204 2.65 0.03 -17.46
CA LEU A 204 2.35 0.84 -16.28
C LEU A 204 3.64 1.43 -15.70
N ILE A 205 4.67 0.60 -15.49
CA ILE A 205 5.99 1.00 -14.98
C ILE A 205 6.59 2.13 -15.84
N SER A 206 6.47 2.07 -17.16
CA SER A 206 7.01 3.08 -18.08
C SER A 206 6.46 4.49 -17.85
N LEU A 207 5.28 4.62 -17.25
CA LEU A 207 4.67 5.92 -16.94
C LEU A 207 5.36 6.63 -15.76
N PHE A 208 6.15 5.89 -14.97
CA PHE A 208 6.84 6.34 -13.75
C PHE A 208 8.37 6.36 -13.87
N ALA A 209 8.92 6.09 -15.06
CA ALA A 209 10.37 6.16 -15.32
C ALA A 209 10.97 7.49 -14.85
N ASP A 210 12.24 7.49 -14.42
CA ASP A 210 12.92 8.67 -13.88
C ASP A 210 13.44 9.60 -15.00
N ASP A 211 12.54 10.02 -15.88
CA ASP A 211 12.80 10.83 -17.07
C ASP A 211 11.68 11.86 -17.27
N PRO A 212 11.98 13.13 -17.65
CA PRO A 212 10.97 14.15 -17.92
C PRO A 212 9.86 13.74 -18.91
N ARG A 213 10.11 12.78 -19.80
CA ARG A 213 9.14 12.29 -20.80
C ARG A 213 8.08 11.36 -20.21
N ALA A 214 8.31 10.76 -19.04
CA ALA A 214 7.30 9.92 -18.39
C ALA A 214 6.32 10.80 -17.58
N PRO A 215 4.99 10.64 -17.75
CA PRO A 215 3.97 11.57 -17.25
C PRO A 215 3.90 11.64 -15.72
N TYR A 216 4.34 10.60 -15.01
CA TYR A 216 4.32 10.52 -13.55
C TYR A 216 5.72 10.44 -12.94
N SER A 217 6.77 10.82 -13.69
CA SER A 217 8.15 10.87 -13.22
C SER A 217 8.37 11.82 -12.04
N ILE A 218 9.47 11.61 -11.31
CA ILE A 218 9.93 12.53 -10.26
C ILE A 218 10.11 13.96 -10.80
N HIS A 219 10.52 14.11 -12.06
CA HIS A 219 10.65 15.38 -12.77
C HIS A 219 9.32 16.10 -12.91
N GLN A 220 8.27 15.40 -13.36
CA GLN A 220 6.93 15.99 -13.53
C GLN A 220 6.30 16.40 -12.19
N PHE A 221 6.46 15.58 -11.15
CA PHE A 221 6.04 15.94 -9.79
C PHE A 221 6.74 17.21 -9.28
N VAL A 222 8.04 17.35 -9.51
CA VAL A 222 8.81 18.52 -9.06
C VAL A 222 8.50 19.76 -9.88
N GLN A 223 8.37 19.63 -11.20
CA GLN A 223 8.00 20.73 -12.09
C GLN A 223 6.61 21.29 -11.74
N HIS A 224 5.62 20.40 -11.58
CA HIS A 224 4.28 20.82 -11.17
C HIS A 224 4.25 21.37 -9.73
N GLY A 225 4.96 20.73 -8.80
CA GLY A 225 5.06 21.17 -7.41
C GLY A 225 5.64 22.58 -7.26
N ALA A 226 6.63 22.94 -8.07
CA ALA A 226 7.21 24.29 -8.08
C ALA A 226 6.19 25.34 -8.53
N VAL A 227 5.45 25.07 -9.62
CA VAL A 227 4.48 26.02 -10.20
C VAL A 227 3.20 26.13 -9.36
N ALA A 228 2.61 25.00 -8.97
CA ALA A 228 1.28 24.97 -8.36
C ALA A 228 1.29 24.97 -6.82
N CYS A 229 2.39 24.57 -6.18
CA CYS A 229 2.49 24.47 -4.72
C CYS A 229 3.64 25.31 -4.12
N GLY A 230 4.45 25.99 -4.94
CA GLY A 230 5.65 26.71 -4.48
C GLY A 230 6.71 25.79 -3.88
N LYS A 231 6.71 24.49 -4.23
CA LYS A 231 7.60 23.46 -3.69
C LYS A 231 8.79 23.23 -4.61
N TYR A 232 9.99 23.55 -4.14
CA TYR A 232 11.18 23.57 -5.00
C TYR A 232 11.89 22.21 -5.08
N PRO A 233 12.68 21.97 -6.16
CA PRO A 233 13.57 20.81 -6.23
C PRO A 233 14.45 20.69 -4.97
N GLY A 234 14.52 19.50 -4.38
CA GLY A 234 15.24 19.26 -3.12
C GLY A 234 14.43 19.52 -1.84
N GLU A 235 13.24 20.12 -1.92
CA GLU A 235 12.35 20.33 -0.79
C GLU A 235 11.50 19.08 -0.51
N TRP A 236 11.11 18.87 0.75
CA TRP A 236 10.14 17.82 1.10
C TRP A 236 8.70 18.24 0.76
N PHE A 237 8.01 17.36 0.05
CA PHE A 237 6.60 17.51 -0.30
C PHE A 237 5.73 16.98 0.83
N GLY A 238 4.69 17.73 1.21
CA GLY A 238 3.66 17.23 2.12
C GLY A 238 2.59 16.41 1.40
N PRO A 239 1.71 15.71 2.14
CA PRO A 239 0.56 15.00 1.59
C PRO A 239 -0.27 15.82 0.60
N SER A 240 -0.65 17.05 0.96
CA SER A 240 -1.50 17.92 0.12
C SER A 240 -0.80 18.40 -1.16
N ALA A 241 0.50 18.72 -1.11
CA ALA A 241 1.27 19.08 -2.30
C ALA A 241 1.40 17.88 -3.26
N THR A 242 1.60 16.69 -2.70
CA THR A 242 1.65 15.43 -3.46
C THR A 242 0.30 15.12 -4.11
N ALA A 243 -0.80 15.28 -3.37
CA ALA A 243 -2.16 15.10 -3.88
C ALA A 243 -2.50 16.06 -5.04
N ARG A 244 -2.13 17.34 -4.92
CA ARG A 244 -2.28 18.33 -6.00
C ARG A 244 -1.48 17.95 -7.26
N CYS A 245 -0.28 17.41 -7.10
CA CYS A 245 0.52 16.91 -8.22
C CYS A 245 -0.10 15.67 -8.87
N ILE A 246 -0.55 14.68 -8.08
CA ILE A 246 -1.26 13.51 -8.60
C ILE A 246 -2.50 13.94 -9.39
N GLN A 247 -3.32 14.84 -8.84
CA GLN A 247 -4.54 15.30 -9.50
C GLN A 247 -4.25 15.98 -10.84
N ALA A 248 -3.31 16.93 -10.88
CA ALA A 248 -3.01 17.65 -12.10
C ALA A 248 -2.36 16.76 -13.17
N LEU A 249 -1.38 15.92 -12.78
CA LEU A 249 -0.68 15.05 -13.72
C LEU A 249 -1.60 13.96 -14.28
N ALA A 250 -2.48 13.36 -13.46
CA ALA A 250 -3.42 12.35 -13.92
C ALA A 250 -4.51 12.95 -14.83
N ASN A 251 -5.18 14.02 -14.39
CA ASN A 251 -6.28 14.63 -15.14
C ASN A 251 -5.82 15.31 -16.45
N ALA A 252 -4.52 15.57 -16.62
CA ALA A 252 -3.95 16.04 -17.88
C ALA A 252 -3.73 14.93 -18.93
N GLN A 253 -3.85 13.64 -18.57
CA GLN A 253 -3.68 12.53 -19.51
C GLN A 253 -5.01 12.12 -20.14
N GLU A 254 -5.42 12.76 -21.23
CA GLU A 254 -6.68 12.47 -21.95
C GLU A 254 -6.85 10.98 -22.36
N HIS A 255 -5.74 10.26 -22.54
CA HIS A 255 -5.73 8.84 -22.93
C HIS A 255 -5.74 7.85 -21.77
N GLN A 256 -5.69 8.32 -20.51
CA GLN A 256 -5.78 7.47 -19.33
C GLN A 256 -7.23 7.44 -18.82
N PRO A 257 -7.79 6.27 -18.45
CA PRO A 257 -9.16 6.18 -17.94
C PRO A 257 -9.31 6.76 -16.52
N LEU A 258 -8.21 6.86 -15.77
CA LEU A 258 -8.20 7.32 -14.38
C LEU A 258 -8.36 8.84 -14.29
N ARG A 259 -9.35 9.29 -13.53
CA ARG A 259 -9.45 10.67 -13.02
C ARG A 259 -9.11 10.73 -11.53
N VAL A 260 -8.90 11.93 -11.02
CA VAL A 260 -8.54 12.18 -9.61
C VAL A 260 -9.35 13.33 -9.05
N TYR A 261 -9.89 13.12 -7.84
CA TYR A 261 -10.54 14.13 -7.00
C TYR A 261 -9.81 14.23 -5.66
N SER A 262 -9.17 15.36 -5.37
CA SER A 262 -8.54 15.64 -4.07
C SER A 262 -9.39 16.56 -3.21
N THR A 263 -9.50 16.24 -1.92
CA THR A 263 -10.13 17.12 -0.91
C THR A 263 -9.24 18.29 -0.48
N GLY A 264 -7.98 18.31 -0.91
CA GLY A 264 -6.99 19.32 -0.53
C GLY A 264 -6.40 19.03 0.86
N ASP A 265 -6.75 19.87 1.84
CA ASP A 265 -6.17 19.87 3.19
C ASP A 265 -7.16 19.38 4.28
N GLY A 266 -8.40 19.05 3.91
CA GLY A 266 -9.46 18.61 4.83
C GLY A 266 -10.03 17.23 4.52
N PRO A 267 -10.67 16.56 5.49
CA PRO A 267 -11.23 15.20 5.35
C PRO A 267 -12.56 15.12 4.59
N ASP A 268 -13.10 16.26 4.15
CA ASP A 268 -14.47 16.36 3.64
C ASP A 268 -14.52 16.11 2.13
N VAL A 269 -15.40 15.19 1.73
CA VAL A 269 -15.62 14.73 0.35
C VAL A 269 -17.00 15.19 -0.08
N TYR A 270 -17.07 16.00 -1.14
CA TYR A 270 -18.32 16.56 -1.64
C TYR A 270 -18.80 15.78 -2.87
N GLU A 271 -19.98 15.16 -2.77
CA GLU A 271 -20.56 14.32 -3.83
C GLU A 271 -20.72 15.09 -5.14
N GLU A 272 -21.20 16.34 -5.10
CA GLU A 272 -21.30 17.15 -6.32
C GLU A 272 -19.96 17.37 -7.03
N ASN A 273 -18.86 17.49 -6.29
CA ASN A 273 -17.54 17.80 -6.84
C ASN A 273 -16.84 16.52 -7.32
N PHE A 274 -17.05 15.41 -6.61
CA PHE A 274 -16.71 14.07 -7.09
C PHE A 274 -17.44 13.75 -8.40
N MET A 275 -18.77 13.91 -8.44
CA MET A 275 -19.58 13.56 -9.62
C MET A 275 -19.29 14.44 -10.84
N LYS A 276 -18.98 15.74 -10.67
CA LYS A 276 -18.48 16.60 -11.75
C LYS A 276 -17.21 16.04 -12.42
N ILE A 277 -16.36 15.33 -11.67
CA ILE A 277 -15.12 14.71 -12.17
C ILE A 277 -15.38 13.30 -12.70
N ALA A 278 -16.09 12.46 -11.94
CA ALA A 278 -16.33 11.06 -12.28
C ALA A 278 -17.32 10.89 -13.44
N LYS A 279 -18.40 11.68 -13.47
CA LYS A 279 -19.50 11.56 -14.44
C LYS A 279 -19.97 12.94 -14.93
N PRO A 280 -19.10 13.71 -15.62
CA PRO A 280 -19.45 15.04 -16.12
C PRO A 280 -20.68 14.97 -17.03
N GLU A 281 -21.60 15.91 -16.86
CA GLU A 281 -22.83 16.05 -17.66
C GLU A 281 -23.72 14.78 -17.71
N GLY A 282 -23.59 13.87 -16.73
CA GLY A 282 -24.35 12.62 -16.70
C GLY A 282 -23.90 11.59 -17.75
N SER A 283 -22.71 11.76 -18.33
CA SER A 283 -22.11 10.89 -19.34
C SER A 283 -21.62 9.54 -18.77
N GLN A 284 -20.65 8.88 -19.41
CA GLN A 284 -20.06 7.65 -18.90
C GLN A 284 -19.34 7.92 -17.57
N PHE A 285 -19.42 6.96 -16.63
CA PHE A 285 -18.63 7.04 -15.40
C PHE A 285 -17.17 6.70 -15.70
N HIS A 286 -16.25 7.54 -15.21
CA HIS A 286 -14.81 7.37 -15.32
C HIS A 286 -14.24 6.97 -13.95
N PRO A 287 -13.47 5.86 -13.85
CA PRO A 287 -12.82 5.45 -12.62
C PRO A 287 -12.04 6.61 -11.99
N THR A 288 -12.40 6.97 -10.76
CA THR A 288 -11.93 8.19 -10.11
C THR A 288 -11.27 7.85 -8.76
N LEU A 289 -10.00 8.22 -8.64
CA LEU A 289 -9.24 8.14 -7.40
C LEU A 289 -9.57 9.35 -6.51
N VAL A 290 -10.25 9.08 -5.40
CA VAL A 290 -10.49 10.03 -4.32
C VAL A 290 -9.26 10.08 -3.42
N LEU A 291 -8.70 11.26 -3.25
CA LEU A 291 -7.53 11.54 -2.42
C LEU A 291 -7.92 12.43 -1.24
N VAL A 292 -7.95 11.85 -0.04
CA VAL A 292 -8.34 12.56 1.18
C VAL A 292 -7.10 12.95 1.96
N GLY A 293 -6.77 14.25 1.93
CA GLY A 293 -5.71 14.82 2.77
C GLY A 293 -6.23 15.07 4.19
N THR A 294 -5.54 14.57 5.21
CA THR A 294 -6.01 14.72 6.60
C THR A 294 -4.88 14.88 7.62
N ARG A 295 -5.22 15.46 8.78
CA ARG A 295 -4.36 15.55 9.96
C ARG A 295 -5.11 15.10 11.22
N LEU A 296 -4.78 13.92 11.72
CA LEU A 296 -5.53 13.24 12.79
C LEU A 296 -4.93 13.43 14.20
N GLY A 297 -4.12 14.47 14.39
CA GLY A 297 -3.50 14.83 15.66
C GLY A 297 -2.33 15.81 15.50
N ILE A 298 -1.73 16.19 16.63
CA ILE A 298 -0.58 17.11 16.66
C ILE A 298 0.71 16.35 16.37
N ASP A 299 1.17 15.52 17.32
CA ASP A 299 2.41 14.72 17.20
C ASP A 299 2.18 13.23 16.88
N LYS A 300 0.98 12.74 17.19
CA LYS A 300 0.54 11.34 17.04
C LYS A 300 -0.96 11.34 16.72
N ILE A 301 -1.43 10.29 16.06
CA ILE A 301 -2.86 10.11 15.79
C ILE A 301 -3.62 9.91 17.11
N THR A 302 -4.69 10.69 17.30
CA THR A 302 -5.59 10.55 18.44
C THR A 302 -6.26 9.16 18.42
N PRO A 303 -6.25 8.38 19.52
CA PRO A 303 -6.69 6.97 19.51
C PRO A 303 -8.08 6.69 18.94
N VAL A 304 -9.00 7.67 19.06
CA VAL A 304 -10.38 7.57 18.54
C VAL A 304 -10.48 7.34 17.02
N TYR A 305 -9.39 7.62 16.28
CA TYR A 305 -9.31 7.44 14.82
C TYR A 305 -8.59 6.15 14.38
N TRP A 306 -8.03 5.36 15.29
CA TRP A 306 -7.22 4.17 14.92
C TRP A 306 -8.06 3.13 14.16
N GLU A 307 -9.24 2.79 14.69
CA GLU A 307 -10.14 1.82 14.04
C GLU A 307 -10.63 2.30 12.67
N ALA A 308 -10.93 3.59 12.52
CA ALA A 308 -11.31 4.17 11.23
C ALA A 308 -10.18 4.13 10.18
N LEU A 309 -8.91 4.29 10.61
CA LEU A 309 -7.74 4.13 9.71
C LEU A 309 -7.48 2.68 9.33
N ILE A 310 -7.63 1.75 10.28
CA ILE A 310 -7.51 0.31 10.02
C ILE A 310 -8.61 -0.12 9.03
N ALA A 311 -9.85 0.31 9.26
CA ALA A 311 -10.98 0.07 8.37
C ALA A 311 -10.78 0.66 6.96
N ALA A 312 -10.17 1.85 6.84
CA ALA A 312 -9.87 2.47 5.54
C ALA A 312 -8.94 1.62 4.65
N LEU A 313 -8.08 0.76 5.22
CA LEU A 313 -7.25 -0.20 4.49
C LEU A 313 -7.97 -1.54 4.19
N GLN A 314 -9.09 -1.80 4.86
CA GLN A 314 -9.92 -3.00 4.71
C GLN A 314 -11.09 -2.80 3.73
N MET A 315 -11.40 -1.56 3.33
CA MET A 315 -12.42 -1.27 2.30
C MET A 315 -11.98 -1.78 0.93
N PRO A 316 -12.87 -2.40 0.12
CA PRO A 316 -12.56 -2.87 -1.24
C PRO A 316 -11.96 -1.79 -2.16
N GLN A 317 -12.38 -0.55 -1.98
CA GLN A 317 -11.94 0.63 -2.73
C GLN A 317 -10.55 1.13 -2.34
N SER A 318 -9.95 0.61 -1.27
CA SER A 318 -8.70 1.15 -0.72
C SER A 318 -7.53 0.98 -1.69
N VAL A 319 -6.87 2.08 -2.00
CA VAL A 319 -5.55 2.07 -2.67
C VAL A 319 -4.43 2.51 -1.73
N GLY A 320 -4.67 2.43 -0.42
CA GLY A 320 -3.66 2.62 0.61
C GLY A 320 -3.56 4.04 1.16
N ILE A 321 -2.58 4.25 2.02
CA ILE A 321 -2.31 5.53 2.68
C ILE A 321 -0.87 5.93 2.40
N ALA A 322 -0.63 7.11 1.83
CA ALA A 322 0.70 7.69 1.69
C ALA A 322 0.90 8.77 2.75
N GLY A 323 1.91 8.65 3.60
CA GLY A 323 2.09 9.60 4.70
C GLY A 323 3.29 9.30 5.60
N GLY A 324 3.56 10.20 6.52
CA GLY A 324 4.71 10.10 7.40
C GLY A 324 5.33 11.46 7.73
N ARG A 325 6.37 11.44 8.56
CA ARG A 325 7.07 12.64 9.00
C ARG A 325 7.84 13.28 7.84
N PRO A 326 8.21 14.58 7.94
CA PRO A 326 9.18 15.18 7.04
C PRO A 326 10.43 14.31 6.88
N SER A 327 10.77 13.99 5.63
CA SER A 327 11.87 13.08 5.24
C SER A 327 11.73 11.62 5.71
N SER A 328 10.53 11.18 6.10
CA SER A 328 10.22 9.79 6.51
C SER A 328 8.76 9.43 6.17
N SER A 329 8.46 9.44 4.87
CA SER A 329 7.15 9.01 4.31
C SER A 329 7.17 7.55 3.90
N HIS A 330 6.05 6.84 4.09
CA HIS A 330 5.85 5.46 3.68
C HIS A 330 4.49 5.31 2.98
N TYR A 331 4.29 4.18 2.31
CA TYR A 331 3.03 3.84 1.66
C TYR A 331 2.43 2.58 2.28
N PHE A 332 1.38 2.76 3.08
CA PHE A 332 0.70 1.71 3.85
C PHE A 332 -0.36 1.02 2.99
N ILE A 333 -0.29 -0.31 2.93
CA ILE A 333 -1.07 -1.14 1.98
C ILE A 333 -1.81 -2.31 2.63
N GLY A 334 -1.68 -2.51 3.94
CA GLY A 334 -2.31 -3.65 4.60
C GLY A 334 -2.35 -3.54 6.12
N THR A 335 -3.11 -4.41 6.78
CA THR A 335 -3.26 -4.44 8.25
C THR A 335 -3.36 -5.87 8.80
N GLN A 336 -2.91 -6.06 10.04
CA GLN A 336 -3.33 -7.19 10.88
C GLN A 336 -3.48 -6.67 12.32
N GLY A 337 -4.71 -6.73 12.86
CA GLY A 337 -5.05 -6.02 14.09
C GLY A 337 -4.65 -4.54 13.99
N SER A 338 -3.92 -4.05 14.99
CA SER A 338 -3.43 -2.66 15.05
C SER A 338 -2.08 -2.40 14.37
N HIS A 339 -1.52 -3.38 13.65
CA HIS A 339 -0.28 -3.21 12.87
C HIS A 339 -0.60 -2.92 11.40
N LEU A 340 0.14 -1.97 10.81
CA LEU A 340 -0.01 -1.52 9.43
C LEU A 340 1.22 -1.96 8.62
N PHE A 341 1.00 -2.68 7.52
CA PHE A 341 2.05 -3.07 6.58
C PHE A 341 2.33 -1.94 5.58
N TYR A 342 3.60 -1.71 5.26
CA TYR A 342 4.01 -0.61 4.39
C TYR A 342 5.17 -0.94 3.45
N LEU A 343 5.19 -0.20 2.35
CA LEU A 343 6.28 -0.10 1.39
C LEU A 343 7.14 1.12 1.74
N ASP A 344 8.45 0.91 1.81
CA ASP A 344 9.44 1.86 2.33
C ASP A 344 10.25 2.49 1.19
N PRO A 345 10.05 3.77 0.84
CA PRO A 345 10.75 4.37 -0.30
C PRO A 345 12.24 4.66 -0.03
N HIS A 346 12.75 4.48 1.20
CA HIS A 346 14.07 4.99 1.59
C HIS A 346 15.28 4.19 1.08
N HIS A 347 15.09 3.26 0.14
CA HIS A 347 16.16 2.51 -0.52
C HIS A 347 16.56 3.16 -1.86
N THR A 348 17.76 3.74 -1.93
CA THR A 348 18.26 4.33 -3.18
C THR A 348 18.66 3.25 -4.19
N ARG A 349 18.08 3.30 -5.39
CA ARG A 349 18.41 2.42 -6.53
C ARG A 349 18.89 3.25 -7.75
N PRO A 350 19.53 2.65 -8.77
CA PRO A 350 19.70 3.30 -10.06
C PRO A 350 18.35 3.73 -10.67
N ALA A 351 18.37 4.79 -11.48
CA ALA A 351 17.21 5.32 -12.18
C ALA A 351 16.49 4.23 -12.99
N LEU A 352 15.15 4.22 -12.91
CA LEU A 352 14.32 3.42 -13.79
C LEU A 352 14.38 4.04 -15.20
N PRO A 353 14.99 3.38 -16.21
CA PRO A 353 15.24 4.00 -17.51
C PRO A 353 13.92 4.28 -18.24
N PHE A 354 13.92 5.28 -19.13
CA PHE A 354 12.79 5.52 -20.01
C PHE A 354 12.94 4.75 -21.33
N HIS A 355 11.90 4.02 -21.70
CA HIS A 355 11.79 3.34 -22.98
C HIS A 355 10.51 3.76 -23.70
N THR A 356 10.64 4.23 -24.95
CA THR A 356 9.49 4.52 -25.83
C THR A 356 8.68 3.25 -26.15
N ASP A 357 9.33 2.10 -26.04
CA ASP A 357 8.77 0.76 -26.23
C ASP A 357 8.87 0.01 -24.89
N PRO A 358 7.76 -0.16 -24.15
CA PRO A 358 7.77 -0.80 -22.83
C PRO A 358 8.24 -2.26 -22.84
N SER A 359 8.22 -2.97 -23.97
CA SER A 359 8.70 -4.37 -24.02
C SER A 359 10.20 -4.50 -23.69
N ARG A 360 10.93 -3.38 -23.70
CA ARG A 360 12.38 -3.32 -23.41
C ARG A 360 12.73 -3.36 -21.93
N TYR A 361 11.77 -3.19 -21.01
CA TYR A 361 12.03 -3.34 -19.58
C TYR A 361 12.43 -4.78 -19.26
N SER A 362 13.66 -4.95 -18.75
CA SER A 362 14.14 -6.25 -18.29
C SER A 362 13.43 -6.67 -17.01
N GLU A 363 13.49 -7.96 -16.69
CA GLU A 363 12.98 -8.47 -15.41
C GLU A 363 13.65 -7.77 -14.22
N ALA A 364 14.96 -7.49 -14.32
CA ALA A 364 15.71 -6.76 -13.31
C ALA A 364 15.23 -5.30 -13.13
N ASP A 365 14.76 -4.62 -14.18
CA ASP A 365 14.15 -3.30 -14.06
C ASP A 365 12.83 -3.38 -13.27
N VAL A 366 11.99 -4.37 -13.60
CA VAL A 366 10.72 -4.65 -12.91
C VAL A 366 10.95 -5.07 -11.45
N ASP A 367 11.94 -5.90 -11.15
CA ASP A 367 12.33 -6.26 -9.78
C ASP A 367 12.65 -5.02 -8.92
N THR A 368 13.09 -3.91 -9.52
CA THR A 368 13.33 -2.67 -8.78
C THR A 368 12.05 -1.99 -8.28
N THR A 369 10.86 -2.34 -8.81
CA THR A 369 9.56 -1.77 -8.44
C THR A 369 8.69 -2.71 -7.61
N HIS A 370 9.21 -3.83 -7.11
CA HIS A 370 8.47 -4.83 -6.31
C HIS A 370 9.27 -5.30 -5.08
N THR A 371 8.59 -5.85 -4.08
CA THR A 371 9.24 -6.44 -2.90
C THR A 371 8.34 -7.42 -2.15
N ARG A 372 8.82 -8.65 -1.94
CA ARG A 372 8.22 -9.60 -0.99
C ARG A 372 8.57 -9.30 0.48
N ARG A 373 9.58 -8.45 0.74
CA ARG A 373 10.00 -8.11 2.11
C ARG A 373 8.91 -7.36 2.85
N LEU A 374 8.38 -7.96 3.90
CA LEU A 374 7.39 -7.34 4.78
C LEU A 374 8.05 -6.36 5.75
N ARG A 375 7.36 -5.25 6.00
CA ARG A 375 7.60 -4.32 7.10
C ARG A 375 6.27 -3.88 7.69
N TRP A 376 6.23 -3.65 8.99
CA TRP A 376 5.05 -3.16 9.69
C TRP A 376 5.39 -2.16 10.80
N LEU A 377 4.40 -1.42 11.26
CA LEU A 377 4.47 -0.62 12.49
C LEU A 377 3.11 -0.59 13.17
N HIS A 378 3.08 -0.29 14.47
CA HIS A 378 1.81 -0.12 15.18
C HIS A 378 1.14 1.19 14.76
N VAL A 379 -0.19 1.24 14.59
CA VAL A 379 -0.96 2.43 14.15
C VAL A 379 -0.65 3.70 14.94
N ARG A 380 -0.27 3.57 16.21
CA ARG A 380 0.19 4.66 17.11
C ARG A 380 1.48 5.37 16.65
N GLU A 381 2.29 4.73 15.82
CA GLU A 381 3.59 5.23 15.34
C GLU A 381 3.49 5.99 14.01
N LEU A 382 2.39 5.76 13.27
CA LEU A 382 2.04 6.50 12.06
C LEU A 382 1.92 8.00 12.35
N ASP A 383 2.40 8.82 11.42
CA ASP A 383 2.30 10.28 11.52
C ASP A 383 0.84 10.74 11.38
N PRO A 384 0.37 11.74 12.14
CA PRO A 384 -0.99 12.22 11.98
C PRO A 384 -1.29 12.84 10.62
N SER A 385 -0.30 13.28 9.84
CA SER A 385 -0.49 13.87 8.50
C SER A 385 -0.31 12.83 7.39
N MET A 386 -1.37 12.64 6.59
CA MET A 386 -1.41 11.60 5.57
C MET A 386 -2.36 11.92 4.41
N LEU A 387 -2.22 11.14 3.34
CA LEU A 387 -3.08 11.11 2.17
C LEU A 387 -3.69 9.70 2.06
N ILE A 388 -5.01 9.59 2.21
CA ILE A 388 -5.75 8.32 2.11
C ILE A 388 -6.35 8.24 0.70
N GLY A 389 -6.11 7.13 -0.01
CA GLY A 389 -6.59 6.94 -1.38
C GLY A 389 -7.69 5.88 -1.49
N PHE A 390 -8.75 6.19 -2.22
CA PHE A 390 -9.79 5.23 -2.62
C PHE A 390 -10.06 5.33 -4.12
N LEU A 391 -10.01 4.21 -4.82
CA LEU A 391 -10.45 4.15 -6.21
C LEU A 391 -11.93 3.79 -6.25
N ILE A 392 -12.72 4.64 -6.90
CA ILE A 392 -14.14 4.41 -7.17
C ILE A 392 -14.29 4.12 -8.66
N GLN A 393 -14.76 2.92 -9.02
CA GLN A 393 -14.85 2.46 -10.41
C GLN A 393 -16.18 2.79 -11.08
N ASP A 394 -17.27 2.82 -10.33
CA ASP A 394 -18.64 3.10 -10.79
C ASP A 394 -19.54 3.69 -9.68
N GLU A 395 -20.83 3.86 -9.96
CA GLU A 395 -21.82 4.43 -9.03
C GLU A 395 -22.18 3.48 -7.87
N ASP A 396 -22.17 2.16 -8.08
CA ASP A 396 -22.42 1.20 -7.01
C ASP A 396 -21.24 1.17 -6.03
N ASP A 397 -20.02 1.24 -6.56
CA ASP A 397 -18.77 1.37 -5.81
C ASP A 397 -18.72 2.67 -4.98
N TRP A 398 -19.24 3.78 -5.53
CA TRP A 398 -19.43 5.04 -4.80
C TRP A 398 -20.41 4.89 -3.64
N ILE A 399 -21.58 4.27 -3.88
CA ILE A 399 -22.62 4.06 -2.86
C ILE A 399 -22.10 3.15 -1.74
N GLU A 400 -21.39 2.07 -2.08
CA GLU A 400 -20.77 1.20 -1.09
C GLU A 400 -19.69 1.94 -0.29
N TRP A 401 -18.77 2.65 -0.94
CA TRP A 401 -17.73 3.39 -0.26
C TRP A 401 -18.32 4.44 0.70
N ARG A 402 -19.30 5.22 0.24
CA ARG A 402 -20.03 6.22 1.04
C ARG A 402 -20.72 5.58 2.26
N ARG A 403 -21.29 4.38 2.10
CA ARG A 403 -21.87 3.59 3.20
C ARG A 403 -20.79 3.15 4.18
N ASN A 404 -19.64 2.67 3.70
CA ASN A 404 -18.54 2.15 4.53
C ASN A 404 -17.85 3.25 5.35
N VAL A 405 -17.53 4.41 4.77
CA VAL A 405 -16.89 5.52 5.50
C VAL A 405 -17.79 6.13 6.58
N LYS A 406 -19.12 6.07 6.41
CA LYS A 406 -20.10 6.52 7.40
C LYS A 406 -20.23 5.57 8.60
N HIS A 407 -20.03 4.27 8.41
CA HIS A 407 -20.27 3.23 9.42
C HIS A 407 -18.98 2.54 9.87
N VAL A 408 -17.97 3.32 10.24
CA VAL A 408 -16.75 2.83 10.88
C VAL A 408 -16.92 2.69 12.40
N GLN A 409 -16.15 1.79 13.02
CA GLN A 409 -16.01 1.77 14.47
C GLN A 409 -15.15 2.96 14.92
N GLY A 410 -15.48 3.58 16.06
CA GLY A 410 -14.82 4.80 16.54
C GLY A 410 -15.32 6.08 15.87
N LYS A 411 -14.45 7.08 15.71
CA LYS A 411 -14.80 8.35 15.07
C LYS A 411 -14.38 8.31 13.60
N ALA A 412 -15.30 8.65 12.70
CA ALA A 412 -15.04 8.77 11.27
C ALA A 412 -13.87 9.75 10.98
N VAL A 413 -12.99 9.33 10.08
CA VAL A 413 -11.83 10.09 9.57
C VAL A 413 -12.17 10.91 8.32
N ILE A 414 -13.25 10.53 7.64
CA ILE A 414 -13.71 11.07 6.36
C ILE A 414 -15.19 11.41 6.51
N HIS A 415 -15.61 12.55 5.98
CA HIS A 415 -17.01 12.96 5.98
C HIS A 415 -17.48 13.16 4.54
N VAL A 416 -18.64 12.60 4.19
CA VAL A 416 -19.23 12.73 2.85
C VAL A 416 -20.49 13.57 2.94
N ALA A 417 -20.51 14.69 2.23
CA ALA A 417 -21.65 15.60 2.13
C ALA A 417 -22.08 15.79 0.68
N ASP A 418 -23.35 16.11 0.45
CA ASP A 418 -23.89 16.24 -0.91
C ASP A 418 -23.30 17.45 -1.66
N TYR A 419 -23.10 18.55 -0.93
CA TYR A 419 -22.70 19.86 -1.48
C TYR A 419 -21.57 20.51 -0.67
N ASP A 420 -20.74 21.29 -1.36
CA ASP A 420 -19.73 22.15 -0.77
C ASP A 420 -20.38 23.44 -0.24
N PRO A 421 -20.27 23.74 1.07
CA PRO A 421 -20.88 24.95 1.66
C PRO A 421 -20.30 26.25 1.09
N VAL A 422 -19.07 26.25 0.58
CA VAL A 422 -18.45 27.43 -0.05
C VAL A 422 -19.05 27.66 -1.44
N SER A 423 -19.27 26.59 -2.21
CA SER A 423 -19.84 26.64 -3.56
C SER A 423 -21.27 27.21 -3.61
N ARG A 424 -22.02 27.21 -2.50
CA ARG A 424 -23.33 27.90 -2.36
C ARG A 424 -23.28 29.21 -1.57
N GLY A 425 -22.16 29.53 -0.92
CA GLY A 425 -22.04 30.65 0.03
C GLY A 425 -21.81 32.05 -0.57
N GLY A 426 -21.77 32.19 -1.89
CA GLY A 426 -21.40 33.43 -2.59
C GLY A 426 -22.45 34.57 -2.60
N GLY A 427 -23.50 34.50 -1.77
CA GLY A 427 -24.62 35.47 -1.83
C GLY A 427 -25.61 35.42 -0.68
N GLY A 428 -25.18 34.97 0.51
CA GLY A 428 -26.01 34.96 1.71
C GLY A 428 -25.18 35.31 2.94
N GLU A 429 -25.40 36.50 3.49
CA GLU A 429 -24.81 36.93 4.76
C GLU A 429 -25.21 35.95 5.87
N ARG A 430 -24.28 35.62 6.77
CA ARG A 430 -24.58 34.81 7.96
C ARG A 430 -25.28 35.67 9.01
N ASP A 431 -26.52 36.03 8.71
CA ASP A 431 -27.45 36.51 9.71
C ASP A 431 -27.83 35.31 10.61
N SER A 432 -27.78 35.46 11.94
CA SER A 432 -27.92 34.41 12.99
C SER A 432 -26.65 33.71 13.54
N ALA A 433 -25.54 34.44 13.75
CA ALA A 433 -24.40 33.92 14.55
C ALA A 433 -23.68 34.99 15.40
N ILE A 434 -24.44 35.96 15.93
CA ILE A 434 -23.99 36.94 16.91
C ILE A 434 -25.06 37.12 18.01
N ASP A 435 -25.13 36.15 18.92
CA ASP A 435 -25.55 36.41 20.30
C ASP A 435 -24.91 35.39 21.26
N GLU A 436 -24.97 35.68 22.55
CA GLU A 436 -24.47 34.85 23.67
C GLU A 436 -22.94 34.69 23.78
N VAL A 437 -22.25 35.81 24.01
CA VAL A 437 -21.06 35.82 24.88
C VAL A 437 -21.31 36.81 26.01
N GLU A 438 -21.98 36.36 27.07
CA GLU A 438 -22.05 37.14 28.32
C GLU A 438 -20.65 37.19 28.95
N THR A 439 -20.10 38.40 29.04
CA THR A 439 -18.86 38.64 29.77
C THR A 439 -19.15 38.59 31.28
N ILE A 440 -18.76 37.50 31.94
CA ILE A 440 -18.68 37.45 33.40
C ILE A 440 -17.70 38.54 33.83
N SER A 441 -18.21 39.56 34.51
CA SER A 441 -17.41 40.59 35.17
C SER A 441 -17.04 40.12 36.57
N ASP A 442 -15.75 39.96 36.83
CA ASP A 442 -15.23 39.72 38.18
C ASP A 442 -15.43 40.99 39.05
N ASP A 443 -16.43 40.97 39.92
CA ASP A 443 -16.71 42.01 40.93
C ASP A 443 -16.53 41.45 42.35
N ASP A 444 -15.31 41.04 42.68
CA ASP A 444 -14.91 40.74 44.06
C ASP A 444 -14.55 42.07 44.78
N GLY A 445 -15.60 42.77 45.19
CA GLY A 445 -15.49 44.00 45.98
C GLY A 445 -15.07 43.72 47.44
N ASP A 446 -13.76 43.74 47.70
CA ASP A 446 -13.20 43.67 49.06
C ASP A 446 -13.64 44.87 49.93
N THR A 447 -14.66 44.67 50.76
CA THR A 447 -15.04 45.63 51.79
C THR A 447 -14.06 45.61 52.96
N ILE A 448 -13.06 46.49 52.93
CA ILE A 448 -12.31 46.89 54.12
C ILE A 448 -12.96 48.15 54.70
N LEU A 449 -13.59 47.98 55.87
CA LEU A 449 -13.94 49.08 56.78
C LEU A 449 -13.21 48.87 58.09
N ASP A 450 -12.25 49.74 58.40
CA ASP A 450 -11.89 50.10 59.78
C ASP A 450 -11.02 51.38 59.80
N ALA A 451 -11.34 52.26 60.76
CA ALA A 451 -10.71 53.56 61.10
C ALA A 451 -10.90 54.74 60.11
#